data_AF-H1CYV8-F1
#
_entry.id   AF-H1CYV8-F1
#
_cell.length_a   1.000
_cell.length_b   1.000
_cell.length_c   1.000
_cell.angle_alpha   90.00
_cell.angle_beta   90.00
_cell.angle_gamma   90.00
#
_symmetry.space_group_name_H-M   'P 1'
#
loop_
_entity.id
_entity.type
_entity.pdbx_description
1 polymer ?
#
loop_
_entity_poly.entity_id
_entity_poly.type
_entity_poly.pdbx_seq_one_letter_code
_entity_poly.pdbx_strand_id
1 'polypeptide(L)'
;MIYLKYVILAFCQLICMALCYLTNPFIVLFSDDEGELPAFLKLWQTWDSALDNRQYVLYDCQKWLSYDFDDYYDTAVMTIGHGRSKKIVLAKKPFPKRLWLKHYLNRVFWLYRNCGYGFAFYLFGVDTDPKTIRRKSEHYSTCSNAFRYKNDDPINKYLKWCIYLGWKYDFSSPCRAMIATRFTIHRR
;
A
#
# COMPACT_ATOMS: atom_id res chain seq x y z
N MET A 1 -5.17 -4.76 -25.71
CA MET A 1 -3.79 -4.74 -25.15
C MET A 1 -3.72 -4.51 -23.63
N ILE A 2 -4.58 -3.67 -23.03
CA ILE A 2 -4.56 -3.38 -21.57
C ILE A 2 -4.64 -4.65 -20.70
N TYR A 3 -5.50 -5.61 -21.04
CA TYR A 3 -5.64 -6.86 -20.28
C TYR A 3 -4.38 -7.73 -20.31
N LEU A 4 -3.76 -7.88 -21.50
CA LEU A 4 -2.51 -8.61 -21.63
C LEU A 4 -1.38 -7.93 -20.84
N LYS A 5 -1.29 -6.59 -20.93
CA LYS A 5 -0.38 -5.79 -20.11
C LYS A 5 -0.61 -6.05 -18.61
N TYR A 6 -1.86 -6.08 -18.16
CA TYR A 6 -2.18 -6.38 -16.77
C TYR A 6 -1.70 -7.76 -16.35
N VAL A 7 -1.97 -8.81 -17.13
CA VAL A 7 -1.57 -10.18 -16.78
C VAL A 7 -0.04 -10.28 -16.66
N ILE A 8 0.70 -9.70 -17.60
CA ILE A 8 2.17 -9.67 -17.56
C ILE A 8 2.66 -8.92 -16.31
N LEU A 9 2.16 -7.70 -16.08
CA LEU A 9 2.60 -6.89 -14.94
C LEU A 9 2.16 -7.47 -13.59
N ALA A 10 1.00 -8.15 -13.53
CA ALA A 10 0.55 -8.84 -12.33
C ALA A 10 1.48 -10.01 -12.00
N PHE A 11 1.92 -10.77 -13.01
CA PHE A 11 2.91 -11.83 -12.82
C PHE A 11 4.27 -11.26 -12.37
N CYS A 12 4.77 -10.20 -13.01
CA CYS A 12 5.98 -9.51 -12.57
C CYS A 12 5.85 -8.97 -11.14
N GLN A 13 4.69 -8.43 -10.76
CA GLN A 13 4.43 -7.96 -9.41
C GLN A 13 4.50 -9.09 -8.38
N LEU A 14 4.04 -10.30 -8.69
CA LEU A 14 4.19 -11.46 -7.80
C LEU A 14 5.66 -11.80 -7.55
N ILE A 15 6.51 -11.71 -8.57
CA ILE A 15 7.97 -11.90 -8.44
C ILE A 15 8.56 -10.81 -7.54
N CYS A 16 8.20 -9.53 -7.76
CA CYS A 16 8.64 -8.43 -6.91
C CYS A 16 8.17 -8.61 -5.46
N MET A 17 6.95 -9.10 -5.24
CA MET A 17 6.43 -9.39 -3.90
C MET A 17 7.21 -10.52 -3.23
N ALA A 18 7.54 -11.59 -3.95
CA ALA A 18 8.38 -12.67 -3.42
C ALA A 18 9.76 -12.13 -2.97
N LEU A 19 10.39 -11.30 -3.81
CA LEU A 19 11.63 -10.60 -3.45
C LEU A 19 11.45 -9.73 -2.20
N CYS A 20 10.39 -8.92 -2.14
CA CYS A 20 10.10 -8.05 -1.00
C CYS A 20 9.86 -8.87 0.28
N TYR A 21 9.10 -9.96 0.24
CA TYR A 21 8.88 -10.81 1.42
C TYR A 21 10.19 -11.34 2.04
N LEU A 22 11.14 -11.72 1.18
CA LEU A 22 12.46 -12.19 1.61
C LEU A 22 13.35 -11.07 2.15
N THR A 23 13.23 -9.86 1.57
CA THR A 23 14.16 -8.76 1.85
C THR A 23 13.65 -7.78 2.91
N ASN A 24 12.33 -7.66 3.13
CA ASN A 24 11.73 -6.69 4.06
C ASN A 24 12.33 -6.71 5.48
N PRO A 25 12.61 -7.88 6.11
CA PRO A 25 13.27 -7.90 7.43
C PRO A 25 14.59 -7.14 7.46
N PHE A 26 15.36 -7.18 6.36
CA PHE A 26 16.63 -6.47 6.24
C PHE A 26 16.42 -5.01 5.84
N ILE A 27 15.49 -4.75 4.93
CA ILE A 27 15.23 -3.41 4.39
C ILE A 27 14.73 -2.44 5.47
N VAL A 28 13.93 -2.92 6.42
CA VAL A 28 13.45 -2.09 7.54
C VAL A 28 14.59 -1.50 8.36
N LEU A 29 15.75 -2.16 8.43
CA LEU A 29 16.91 -1.64 9.18
C LEU A 29 17.50 -0.36 8.59
N PHE A 30 17.18 -0.03 7.34
CA PHE A 30 17.62 1.19 6.66
C PHE A 30 16.63 2.35 6.82
N SER A 31 15.49 2.14 7.46
CA SER A 31 14.53 3.21 7.70
C SER A 31 15.01 4.17 8.79
N ASP A 32 14.76 5.46 8.58
CA ASP A 32 15.07 6.51 9.55
C ASP A 32 14.10 6.52 10.74
N ASP A 33 14.23 7.51 11.63
CA ASP A 33 13.39 7.66 12.82
C ASP A 33 11.92 7.98 12.49
N GLU A 34 11.64 8.47 11.28
CA GLU A 34 10.30 8.82 10.77
C GLU A 34 9.68 7.70 9.94
N GLY A 35 10.37 6.56 9.81
CA GLY A 35 9.88 5.40 9.07
C GLY A 35 9.92 5.61 7.56
N GLU A 36 10.89 6.37 7.08
CA GLU A 36 11.17 6.58 5.67
C GLU A 36 12.43 5.82 5.25
N LEU A 37 12.36 5.15 4.10
CA LEU A 37 13.50 4.48 3.49
C LEU A 37 14.30 5.43 2.60
N PRO A 38 15.62 5.24 2.47
CA PRO A 38 16.44 6.04 1.57
C PRO A 38 15.97 5.91 0.12
N ALA A 39 16.24 6.93 -0.70
CA ALA A 39 15.69 7.04 -2.05
C ALA A 39 15.94 5.82 -2.95
N PHE A 40 17.08 5.13 -2.80
CA PHE A 40 17.39 3.93 -3.58
C PHE A 40 16.54 2.71 -3.19
N LEU A 41 15.94 2.70 -1.99
CA LEU A 41 15.00 1.68 -1.50
C LEU A 41 13.54 2.09 -1.63
N LYS A 42 13.24 3.18 -2.35
CA LYS A 42 11.89 3.71 -2.55
C LYS A 42 10.89 2.69 -3.10
N LEU A 43 11.33 1.65 -3.81
CA LEU A 43 10.46 0.59 -4.33
C LEU A 43 9.94 -0.37 -3.23
N TRP A 44 10.63 -0.46 -2.10
CA TRP A 44 10.18 -1.20 -0.92
C TRP A 44 9.26 -0.38 -0.02
N GLN A 45 9.37 0.95 -0.06
CA GLN A 45 8.52 1.85 0.72
C GLN A 45 7.06 1.78 0.26
N THR A 46 6.12 1.93 1.20
CA THR A 46 4.72 2.20 0.88
C THR A 46 4.54 3.61 0.33
N TRP A 47 3.89 3.75 -0.83
CA TRP A 47 3.73 5.07 -1.47
C TRP A 47 2.77 5.99 -0.70
N ASP A 48 1.84 5.45 0.09
CA ASP A 48 0.75 6.17 0.76
C ASP A 48 0.97 6.38 2.27
N SER A 49 1.99 5.75 2.86
CA SER A 49 2.31 5.87 4.29
C SER A 49 3.80 5.70 4.58
N ALA A 50 4.29 6.30 5.67
CA ALA A 50 5.52 5.89 6.35
C ALA A 50 5.39 4.46 6.92
N LEU A 51 6.52 3.84 7.26
CA LEU A 51 6.55 2.49 7.84
C LEU A 51 5.92 2.45 9.25
N ASP A 52 6.00 3.55 9.98
CA ASP A 52 5.39 3.71 11.31
C ASP A 52 3.94 4.18 11.22
N ASN A 53 3.09 3.36 10.63
CA ASN A 53 1.70 3.74 10.43
C ASN A 53 0.93 3.76 11.77
N ARG A 54 0.44 4.93 12.19
CA ARG A 54 -0.35 5.13 13.41
C ARG A 54 -1.52 4.16 13.55
N GLN A 55 -2.33 4.00 12.50
CA GLN A 55 -3.49 3.10 12.52
C GLN A 55 -3.05 1.66 12.78
N TYR A 56 -1.96 1.24 12.12
CA TYR A 56 -1.43 -0.10 12.29
C TYR A 56 -0.93 -0.35 13.72
N VAL A 57 -0.10 0.55 14.26
CA VAL A 57 0.50 0.42 15.59
C VAL A 57 -0.55 0.43 16.71
N LEU A 58 -1.57 1.28 16.59
CA LEU A 58 -2.57 1.44 17.65
C LEU A 58 -3.70 0.41 17.58
N TYR A 59 -4.08 -0.05 16.39
CA TYR A 59 -5.34 -0.80 16.21
C TYR A 59 -5.22 -2.10 15.42
N ASP A 60 -4.35 -2.18 14.41
CA ASP A 60 -4.36 -3.34 13.51
C ASP A 60 -3.31 -4.41 13.88
N CYS A 61 -2.24 -4.04 14.61
CA CYS A 61 -1.22 -4.98 15.03
C CYS A 61 -1.66 -5.81 16.25
N GLN A 62 -0.91 -6.86 16.58
CA GLN A 62 -1.17 -7.64 17.78
C GLN A 62 -0.94 -6.77 19.03
N LYS A 63 -1.79 -6.89 20.05
CA LYS A 63 -1.75 -6.02 21.24
C LYS A 63 -0.37 -5.95 21.91
N TRP A 64 0.39 -7.04 21.90
CA TRP A 64 1.73 -7.08 22.48
C TRP A 64 2.78 -6.29 21.66
N LEU A 65 2.54 -6.05 20.37
CA LEU A 65 3.37 -5.22 19.49
C LEU A 65 2.99 -3.73 19.55
N SER A 66 1.82 -3.40 20.05
CA SER A 66 1.40 -2.02 20.20
C SER A 66 2.27 -1.27 21.22
N TYR A 67 2.39 0.04 21.01
CA TYR A 67 3.03 1.00 21.90
C TYR A 67 2.33 2.36 21.77
N ASP A 68 2.59 3.25 22.72
CA ASP A 68 1.98 4.58 22.76
C ASP A 68 2.54 5.47 21.64
N PHE A 69 1.93 5.38 20.47
CA PHE A 69 2.41 6.04 19.25
C PHE A 69 2.45 7.56 19.40
N ASP A 70 1.37 8.15 19.93
CA ASP A 70 1.15 9.61 19.99
C ASP A 70 2.10 10.32 20.96
N ASP A 71 2.72 9.52 21.83
CA ASP A 71 3.72 9.95 22.78
C ASP A 71 5.08 10.25 22.12
N TYR A 72 5.37 9.59 20.99
CA TYR A 72 6.65 9.67 20.28
C TYR A 72 6.53 10.36 18.91
N TYR A 73 5.34 10.36 18.32
CA TYR A 73 5.14 10.71 16.92
C TYR A 73 3.91 11.57 16.71
N ASP A 74 4.01 12.54 15.81
CA ASP A 74 2.87 13.19 15.18
C ASP A 74 2.71 12.70 13.74
N THR A 75 1.54 12.92 13.13
CA THR A 75 1.29 12.53 11.74
C THR A 75 0.99 13.75 10.88
N ALA A 76 1.53 13.77 9.67
CA ALA A 76 1.22 14.79 8.67
C ALA A 76 0.94 14.15 7.30
N VAL A 77 0.51 14.98 6.35
CA VAL A 77 0.27 14.55 4.96
C VAL A 77 1.18 15.37 4.04
N MET A 78 1.94 14.68 3.20
CA MET A 78 2.85 15.28 2.24
C MET A 78 2.42 14.93 0.80
N THR A 79 2.41 15.91 -0.09
CA THR A 79 2.19 15.67 -1.52
C THR A 79 3.44 15.06 -2.14
N ILE A 80 3.29 13.93 -2.84
CA ILE A 80 4.42 13.17 -3.42
C ILE A 80 4.45 13.26 -4.96
N GLY A 81 3.73 14.22 -5.52
CA GLY A 81 3.47 14.30 -6.96
C GLY A 81 2.46 13.24 -7.41
N HIS A 82 2.34 13.04 -8.72
CA HIS A 82 1.47 12.01 -9.32
C HIS A 82 -0.02 12.10 -8.92
N GLY A 83 -0.50 13.28 -8.50
CA GLY A 83 -1.86 13.45 -7.97
C GLY A 83 -2.11 12.66 -6.68
N ARG A 84 -1.06 12.38 -5.88
CA ARG A 84 -1.12 11.59 -4.66
C ARG A 84 -0.46 12.28 -3.48
N SER A 85 -0.88 11.86 -2.31
CA SER A 85 -0.32 12.26 -1.02
C SER A 85 0.04 11.04 -0.21
N LYS A 86 1.00 11.22 0.69
CA LYS A 86 1.53 10.22 1.59
C LYS A 86 1.33 10.68 3.03
N LYS A 87 0.91 9.76 3.90
CA LYS A 87 0.92 9.99 5.34
C LYS A 87 2.33 9.81 5.87
N ILE A 88 2.91 10.86 6.40
CA ILE A 88 4.25 10.86 7.00
C ILE A 88 4.14 10.91 8.53
N VAL A 89 5.24 10.57 9.18
CA VAL A 89 5.39 10.59 10.63
C VAL A 89 6.46 11.59 10.98
N LEU A 90 6.24 12.36 12.04
CA LEU A 90 7.18 13.36 12.54
C LEU A 90 7.60 12.97 13.96
N ALA A 91 8.90 12.80 14.18
CA ALA A 91 9.43 12.40 15.49
C ALA A 91 9.36 13.58 16.49
N LYS A 92 8.70 13.36 17.63
CA LYS A 92 8.59 14.36 18.71
C LYS A 92 9.76 14.29 19.69
N LYS A 93 10.17 13.06 20.00
CA LYS A 93 11.23 12.74 20.95
C LYS A 93 11.92 11.43 20.54
N PRO A 94 13.16 11.19 21.00
CA PRO A 94 13.88 9.96 20.66
C PRO A 94 13.09 8.70 21.03
N PHE A 95 13.02 7.75 20.10
CA PHE A 95 12.30 6.50 20.33
C PHE A 95 13.04 5.63 21.36
N PRO A 96 12.37 5.07 22.37
CA PRO A 96 13.05 4.39 23.46
C PRO A 96 13.60 3.02 23.02
N LYS A 97 14.89 2.77 23.28
CA LYS A 97 15.59 1.52 22.92
C LYS A 97 14.89 0.25 23.40
N ARG A 98 14.22 0.29 24.57
CA ARG A 98 13.45 -0.85 25.11
C ARG A 98 12.29 -1.29 24.22
N LEU A 99 11.77 -0.42 23.36
CA LEU A 99 10.66 -0.72 22.44
C LEU A 99 11.15 -1.03 21.02
N TRP A 100 12.46 -1.02 20.78
CA TRP A 100 13.04 -1.18 19.45
C TRP A 100 12.55 -2.44 18.74
N LEU A 101 12.47 -3.58 19.44
CA LEU A 101 12.00 -4.82 18.83
C LEU A 101 10.55 -4.73 18.36
N LYS A 102 9.66 -4.10 19.14
CA LYS A 102 8.26 -3.89 18.74
C LYS A 102 8.19 -3.00 17.50
N HIS A 103 8.97 -1.93 17.51
CA HIS A 103 9.05 -0.95 16.43
C HIS A 103 9.54 -1.60 15.13
N TYR A 104 10.66 -2.34 15.19
CA TYR A 104 11.18 -3.15 14.09
C TYR A 104 10.13 -4.13 13.55
N LEU A 105 9.51 -4.94 14.42
CA LEU A 105 8.51 -5.92 13.99
C LEU A 105 7.27 -5.26 13.36
N ASN A 106 6.82 -4.13 13.89
CA ASN A 106 5.70 -3.39 13.30
C ASN A 106 6.04 -2.89 11.89
N ARG A 107 7.24 -2.35 11.67
CA ARG A 107 7.69 -1.92 10.33
C ARG A 107 7.78 -3.11 9.36
N VAL A 108 8.29 -4.27 9.80
CA VAL A 108 8.34 -5.49 8.98
C VAL A 108 6.94 -5.96 8.60
N PHE A 109 6.04 -6.05 9.57
CA PHE A 109 4.66 -6.50 9.31
C PHE A 109 3.85 -5.49 8.51
N TRP A 110 4.13 -4.19 8.65
CA TRP A 110 3.57 -3.15 7.79
C TRP A 110 3.97 -3.37 6.33
N LEU A 111 5.26 -3.65 6.07
CA LEU A 111 5.73 -3.98 4.73
C LEU A 111 5.17 -5.30 4.22
N TYR A 112 4.97 -6.32 5.07
CA TYR A 112 4.31 -7.56 4.64
C TYR A 112 2.84 -7.35 4.27
N ARG A 113 2.10 -6.53 5.02
CA ARG A 113 0.72 -6.18 4.69
C ARG A 113 0.62 -5.42 3.36
N ASN A 114 1.63 -4.59 3.05
CA ASN A 114 1.68 -3.74 1.86
C ASN A 114 2.85 -4.13 0.94
N CYS A 115 3.08 -5.44 0.78
CA CYS A 115 4.27 -5.97 0.15
C CYS A 115 4.40 -5.54 -1.32
N GLY A 116 5.55 -4.96 -1.67
CA GLY A 116 5.85 -4.49 -3.02
C GLY A 116 5.02 -3.28 -3.48
N TYR A 117 4.47 -2.47 -2.57
CA TYR A 117 3.67 -1.29 -2.92
C TYR A 117 4.42 -0.26 -3.76
N GLY A 118 5.70 0.00 -3.46
CA GLY A 118 6.52 0.91 -4.26
C GLY A 118 6.72 0.41 -5.69
N PHE A 119 6.93 -0.89 -5.89
CA PHE A 119 6.95 -1.51 -7.23
C PHE A 119 5.61 -1.35 -7.95
N ALA A 120 4.51 -1.68 -7.27
CA ALA A 120 3.17 -1.61 -7.85
C ALA A 120 2.79 -0.18 -8.28
N PHE A 121 3.28 0.83 -7.56
CA PHE A 121 3.01 2.24 -7.83
C PHE A 121 4.03 2.88 -8.77
N TYR A 122 5.32 2.89 -8.42
CA TYR A 122 6.34 3.62 -9.19
C TYR A 122 6.71 2.88 -10.49
N LEU A 123 6.87 1.56 -10.45
CA LEU A 123 7.34 0.80 -11.61
C LEU A 123 6.19 0.35 -12.53
N PHE A 124 5.14 -0.26 -11.96
CA PHE A 124 4.03 -0.84 -12.74
C PHE A 124 2.77 0.04 -12.78
N GLY A 125 2.81 1.18 -12.10
CA GLY A 125 1.70 2.13 -12.11
C GLY A 125 1.54 2.82 -13.45
N VAL A 126 0.33 3.35 -13.67
CA VAL A 126 -0.02 4.11 -14.87
C VAL A 126 -0.71 5.41 -14.48
N ASP A 127 -0.47 6.47 -15.24
CA ASP A 127 -1.17 7.74 -15.01
C ASP A 127 -2.56 7.68 -15.65
N THR A 128 -3.55 8.17 -14.94
CA THR A 128 -4.97 8.06 -15.29
C THR A 128 -5.64 9.42 -15.19
N ASP A 129 -6.59 9.68 -16.09
CA ASP A 129 -7.40 10.89 -16.11
C ASP A 129 -8.90 10.52 -15.95
N PRO A 130 -9.58 11.04 -14.91
CA PRO A 130 -11.02 10.90 -14.72
C PRO A 130 -11.87 11.11 -15.96
N LYS A 131 -11.50 12.05 -16.83
CA LYS A 131 -12.24 12.39 -18.06
C LYS A 131 -12.34 11.23 -19.04
N THR A 132 -11.40 10.28 -18.97
CA THR A 132 -11.36 9.12 -19.86
C THR A 132 -12.04 7.89 -19.27
N ILE A 133 -12.51 7.97 -18.02
CA ILE A 133 -13.10 6.83 -17.32
C ILE A 133 -14.50 6.55 -17.85
N ARG A 134 -14.75 5.29 -18.22
CA ARG A 134 -16.06 4.77 -18.62
C ARG A 134 -16.46 3.68 -17.63
N ARG A 135 -17.51 3.92 -16.84
CA ARG A 135 -18.14 2.89 -16.02
C ARG A 135 -18.96 1.97 -16.92
N LYS A 136 -18.72 0.66 -16.81
CA LYS A 136 -19.35 -0.37 -17.64
C LYS A 136 -20.34 -1.22 -16.84
N SER A 137 -20.08 -1.38 -15.55
CA SER A 137 -21.01 -1.95 -14.57
C SER A 137 -20.71 -1.37 -13.19
N GLU A 138 -21.44 -1.83 -12.17
CA GLU A 138 -21.17 -1.50 -10.77
C GLU A 138 -19.74 -1.85 -10.33
N HIS A 139 -19.24 -3.00 -10.76
CA HIS A 139 -17.92 -3.50 -10.37
C HIS A 139 -16.82 -3.17 -11.37
N TYR A 140 -17.16 -2.74 -12.59
CA TYR A 140 -16.21 -2.65 -13.69
C TYR A 140 -16.15 -1.26 -14.34
N SER A 141 -14.95 -0.75 -14.50
CA SER A 141 -14.68 0.47 -15.25
C SER A 141 -13.37 0.38 -16.02
N THR A 142 -13.26 1.21 -17.05
CA THR A 142 -12.08 1.31 -17.92
C THR A 142 -11.65 2.76 -18.07
N CYS A 143 -10.36 2.97 -18.25
CA CYS A 143 -9.70 4.23 -18.59
C CYS A 143 -8.89 4.01 -19.90
N SER A 144 -8.33 5.06 -20.49
CA SER A 144 -7.54 4.99 -21.72
C SER A 144 -6.44 3.92 -21.72
N ASN A 145 -5.79 3.69 -20.58
CA ASN A 145 -4.62 2.82 -20.42
C ASN A 145 -4.75 1.83 -19.25
N ALA A 146 -5.91 1.75 -18.60
CA ALA A 146 -6.13 0.96 -17.39
C ALA A 146 -7.56 0.41 -17.33
N PHE A 147 -7.77 -0.60 -16.50
CA PHE A 147 -9.11 -1.03 -16.07
C PHE A 147 -9.13 -1.22 -14.56
N ARG A 148 -10.34 -1.30 -14.01
CA ARG A 148 -10.59 -1.66 -12.62
C ARG A 148 -11.78 -2.59 -12.56
N TYR A 149 -11.57 -3.76 -11.99
CA TYR A 149 -12.62 -4.64 -11.50
C TYR A 149 -12.54 -4.71 -9.98
N LYS A 150 -13.63 -4.32 -9.29
CA LYS A 150 -13.72 -4.36 -7.83
C LYS A 150 -15.06 -4.95 -7.41
N ASN A 151 -15.02 -6.08 -6.70
CA ASN A 151 -16.21 -6.72 -6.15
C ASN A 151 -16.01 -6.99 -4.65
N ASP A 152 -16.87 -6.40 -3.82
CA ASP A 152 -16.91 -6.61 -2.36
C ASP A 152 -18.29 -7.19 -1.93
N ASP A 153 -19.02 -7.80 -2.86
CA ASP A 153 -20.41 -8.23 -2.65
C ASP A 153 -20.48 -9.42 -1.68
N PRO A 154 -21.60 -9.54 -0.93
CA PRO A 154 -21.87 -10.74 -0.14
C PRO A 154 -21.96 -11.97 -1.04
N ILE A 155 -21.25 -13.04 -0.65
CA ILE A 155 -21.46 -14.38 -1.19
C ILE A 155 -22.66 -15.01 -0.46
N ASN A 156 -22.70 -14.82 0.87
CA ASN A 156 -23.79 -15.26 1.73
C ASN A 156 -23.84 -14.39 3.02
N LYS A 157 -24.61 -14.81 4.02
CA LYS A 157 -24.72 -14.10 5.31
C LYS A 157 -23.42 -13.97 6.10
N TYR A 158 -22.42 -14.81 5.84
CA TYR A 158 -21.16 -14.87 6.59
C TYR A 158 -19.93 -14.47 5.77
N LEU A 159 -20.00 -14.54 4.45
CA LEU A 159 -18.85 -14.38 3.56
C LEU A 159 -19.12 -13.32 2.50
N LYS A 160 -18.08 -12.58 2.13
CA LYS A 160 -18.09 -11.64 1.01
C LYS A 160 -16.85 -11.80 0.15
N TRP A 161 -16.99 -11.43 -1.12
CA TRP A 161 -15.86 -11.23 -2.00
C TRP A 161 -14.99 -10.08 -1.48
N CYS A 162 -13.69 -10.15 -1.76
CA CYS A 162 -12.79 -9.02 -1.69
C CYS A 162 -11.86 -9.09 -2.91
N ILE A 163 -12.42 -8.73 -4.07
CA ILE A 163 -11.74 -8.80 -5.36
C ILE A 163 -11.34 -7.40 -5.79
N TYR A 164 -10.09 -7.26 -6.20
CA TYR A 164 -9.58 -6.09 -6.89
C TYR A 164 -8.60 -6.52 -7.99
N LEU A 165 -8.95 -6.26 -9.24
CA LEU A 165 -8.09 -6.52 -10.40
C LEU A 165 -7.92 -5.22 -11.21
N GLY A 166 -6.75 -5.03 -11.80
CA GLY A 166 -6.42 -3.85 -12.62
C GLY A 166 -5.65 -2.79 -11.84
N TRP A 167 -5.99 -1.52 -12.03
CA TRP A 167 -5.30 -0.38 -11.41
C TRP A 167 -6.20 0.41 -10.46
N LYS A 168 -5.61 0.98 -9.41
CA LYS A 168 -6.27 1.78 -8.36
C LYS A 168 -6.33 3.26 -8.70
N TYR A 169 -7.08 3.63 -9.75
CA TYR A 169 -7.29 5.03 -10.14
C TYR A 169 -8.41 5.72 -9.35
N ASP A 170 -8.33 7.05 -9.31
CA ASP A 170 -9.32 7.96 -8.74
C ASP A 170 -10.33 8.39 -9.82
N PHE A 171 -11.59 8.60 -9.42
CA PHE A 171 -12.65 9.07 -10.32
C PHE A 171 -12.79 10.59 -10.33
N SER A 172 -12.07 11.30 -9.47
CA SER A 172 -12.22 12.73 -9.22
C SER A 172 -11.04 13.54 -9.74
N SER A 173 -9.83 13.00 -9.59
CA SER A 173 -8.58 13.71 -9.91
C SER A 173 -7.64 12.87 -10.76
N PRO A 174 -6.91 13.49 -11.72
CA PRO A 174 -5.81 12.83 -12.40
C PRO A 174 -4.78 12.31 -11.40
N CYS A 175 -4.37 11.05 -11.55
CA CYS A 175 -3.40 10.45 -10.64
C CYS A 175 -2.68 9.26 -11.25
N ARG A 176 -1.54 8.92 -10.65
CA ARG A 176 -0.91 7.61 -10.84
C ARG A 176 -1.71 6.56 -10.08
N ALA A 177 -2.04 5.49 -10.77
CA ALA A 177 -2.77 4.35 -10.27
C ALA A 177 -1.81 3.18 -10.14
N MET A 178 -1.72 2.57 -8.95
CA MET A 178 -0.94 1.34 -8.76
C MET A 178 -1.67 0.13 -9.33
N ILE A 179 -0.91 -0.84 -9.83
CA ILE A 179 -1.46 -2.16 -10.16
C ILE A 179 -1.90 -2.86 -8.87
N ALA A 180 -2.98 -3.64 -8.95
CA ALA A 180 -3.49 -4.41 -7.84
C ALA A 180 -4.07 -5.75 -8.32
N THR A 181 -3.74 -6.79 -7.56
CA THR A 181 -4.26 -8.14 -7.74
C THR A 181 -4.63 -8.67 -6.36
N ARG A 182 -5.92 -8.59 -6.04
CA ARG A 182 -6.50 -9.17 -4.83
C ARG A 182 -7.65 -10.06 -5.24
N PHE A 183 -7.60 -11.28 -4.75
CA PHE A 183 -8.68 -12.24 -4.92
C PHE A 183 -8.78 -13.06 -3.64
N THR A 184 -9.59 -12.59 -2.70
CA THR A 184 -9.78 -13.23 -1.39
C THR A 184 -11.25 -13.25 -1.00
N ILE A 185 -11.58 -14.09 -0.03
CA ILE A 185 -12.90 -14.16 0.61
C ILE A 185 -12.72 -13.75 2.06
N HIS A 186 -13.55 -12.83 2.54
CA HIS A 186 -13.51 -12.32 3.90
C HIS A 186 -14.81 -12.68 4.63
N ARG A 187 -14.72 -12.84 5.95
CA ARG A 187 -15.92 -12.91 6.80
C ARG A 187 -16.61 -11.54 6.81
N ARG A 188 -17.95 -11.55 6.74
CA ARG A 188 -18.80 -10.37 6.81
C ARG A 188 -18.99 -9.91 8.26
#